data_AF-A0AAW3XSR7-F1
#
_entry.id   AF-A0AAW3XSR7-F1
#
_cell.length_a   1.000
_cell.length_b   1.000
_cell.length_c   1.000
_cell.angle_alpha   90.00
_cell.angle_beta   90.00
_cell.angle_gamma   90.00
#
_symmetry.space_group_name_H-M   'P 1'
#
loop_
_entity.id
_entity.type
_entity.pdbx_description
1 polymer ?
#
loop_
_entity_poly.entity_id
_entity_poly.type
_entity_poly.pdbx_seq_one_letter_code
_entity_poly.pdbx_strand_id
1 'polypeptide(L)'
;VRFIDDGISTDGDMGKMVVTILSAVAQAERQRILERTNEGRQEAMAKGVVFGRKRKINRGAILNMWKQGLGASHISKTMNIARSTVYKVINESN
;
A
#
# COMPACT_ATOMS: atom_id res chain seq x y z
N VAL A 1 -13.76 22.56 23.26
CA VAL A 1 -14.93 21.78 22.78
C VAL A 1 -15.65 21.26 24.01
N ARG A 2 -16.98 21.39 24.06
CA ARG A 2 -17.80 20.92 25.17
C ARG A 2 -18.85 19.96 24.62
N PHE A 3 -18.90 18.75 25.15
CA PHE A 3 -19.91 17.73 24.85
C PHE A 3 -20.99 17.84 25.93
N ILE A 4 -22.19 18.29 25.53
CA ILE A 4 -23.28 18.65 26.46
C ILE A 4 -23.87 17.40 27.12
N ASP A 5 -24.07 16.34 26.34
CA ASP A 5 -24.70 15.10 26.83
C ASP A 5 -23.77 14.31 27.77
N ASP A 6 -22.46 14.31 27.49
CA ASP A 6 -21.47 13.58 28.28
C ASP A 6 -20.92 14.40 29.47
N GLY A 7 -21.25 15.69 29.54
CA GLY A 7 -20.67 16.60 30.54
C GLY A 7 -19.16 16.81 30.40
N ILE A 8 -18.58 16.48 29.24
CA ILE A 8 -17.13 16.51 29.00
C ILE A 8 -16.74 17.86 28.41
N SER A 9 -15.75 18.52 29.02
CA SER A 9 -15.15 19.75 28.49
C SER A 9 -13.65 19.60 28.27
N THR A 10 -13.17 20.13 27.14
CA THR A 10 -11.73 20.16 26.81
C THR A 10 -11.07 21.49 27.19
N ASP A 11 -11.65 22.27 28.10
CA ASP A 11 -11.09 23.52 28.61
C ASP A 11 -10.51 23.39 30.03
N GLY A 12 -9.64 24.32 30.39
CA GLY A 12 -8.94 24.33 31.68
C GLY A 12 -8.00 23.13 31.89
N ASP A 13 -7.51 22.99 33.13
CA ASP A 13 -6.55 21.93 33.49
C ASP A 13 -7.15 20.53 33.35
N MET A 14 -8.45 20.38 33.63
CA MET A 14 -9.20 19.14 33.44
C MET A 14 -9.31 18.75 31.95
N GLY A 15 -9.48 19.74 31.06
CA GLY A 15 -9.54 19.52 29.63
C GLY A 15 -8.29 18.87 29.03
N LYS A 16 -7.10 19.20 29.57
CA LYS A 16 -5.84 18.57 29.15
C LYS A 16 -5.81 17.07 29.49
N MET A 17 -6.32 16.70 30.67
CA MET A 17 -6.44 15.30 31.09
C MET A 17 -7.42 14.54 30.20
N VAL A 18 -8.61 15.11 29.97
CA VAL A 18 -9.64 14.54 29.09
C VAL A 18 -9.10 14.26 27.69
N VAL A 19 -8.43 15.23 27.08
CA VAL A 19 -7.84 15.06 25.74
C VAL A 19 -6.81 13.95 25.73
N THR A 20 -5.99 13.85 26.78
CA THR A 20 -4.96 12.81 26.89
C THR A 20 -5.57 11.41 26.98
N ILE A 21 -6.60 11.23 27.82
CA ILE A 21 -7.29 9.95 27.98
C ILE A 21 -7.96 9.54 26.65
N LEU A 22 -8.71 10.44 26.02
CA LEU A 22 -9.36 10.16 24.75
C LEU A 22 -8.36 9.83 23.65
N SER A 23 -7.22 10.53 23.61
CA SER A 23 -6.14 10.25 22.67
C SER A 23 -5.53 8.86 22.91
N ALA A 24 -5.30 8.50 24.17
CA ALA A 24 -4.76 7.19 24.53
C ALA A 24 -5.70 6.05 24.15
N VAL A 25 -7.01 6.21 24.41
CA VAL A 25 -8.04 5.24 24.02
C VAL A 25 -8.09 5.09 22.50
N ALA A 26 -8.16 6.20 21.76
CA ALA A 26 -8.18 6.19 20.30
C ALA A 26 -6.92 5.54 19.71
N GLN A 27 -5.74 5.78 20.31
CA GLN A 27 -4.50 5.15 19.90
C GLN A 27 -4.52 3.63 20.14
N ALA A 28 -5.01 3.18 21.30
CA ALA A 28 -5.13 1.76 21.62
C ALA A 28 -6.08 1.03 20.66
N GLU A 29 -7.22 1.64 20.33
CA GLU A 29 -8.17 1.08 19.36
C GLU A 29 -7.57 0.99 17.95
N ARG A 30 -6.89 2.05 17.50
CA ARG A 30 -6.20 2.07 16.21
C ARG A 30 -5.16 0.94 16.13
N GLN A 31 -4.40 0.75 17.20
CA GLN A 31 -3.39 -0.30 17.29
C GLN A 31 -4.03 -1.70 17.18
N ARG A 32 -5.14 -1.94 17.90
CA ARG A 32 -5.91 -3.20 17.81
C ARG A 32 -6.40 -3.49 16.39
N ILE A 33 -6.89 -2.48 15.66
CA ILE A 33 -7.34 -2.64 14.27
C ILE A 33 -6.16 -3.03 13.37
N LEU A 34 -4.99 -2.41 13.55
CA LEU A 34 -3.79 -2.71 12.78
C LEU A 34 -3.29 -4.12 13.04
N GLU A 35 -3.26 -4.56 14.29
CA GLU A 35 -2.86 -5.91 14.69
C GLU A 35 -3.71 -6.96 13.97
N ARG A 36 -5.04 -6.87 14.09
CA ARG A 36 -5.97 -7.81 13.44
C ARG A 36 -5.87 -7.77 11.91
N THR A 37 -5.66 -6.59 11.33
CA THR A 37 -5.48 -6.45 9.87
C THR A 37 -4.19 -7.10 9.41
N ASN A 38 -3.12 -6.98 10.20
CA ASN A 38 -1.84 -7.59 9.89
C ASN A 38 -1.89 -9.11 10.03
N GLU A 39 -2.53 -9.63 11.08
CA GLU A 39 -2.79 -11.06 11.24
C GLU A 39 -3.51 -11.63 10.02
N GLY A 40 -4.63 -11.03 9.62
CA GLY A 40 -5.37 -11.45 8.43
C GLY A 40 -4.56 -11.31 7.13
N ARG A 41 -3.70 -10.29 7.02
CA ARG A 41 -2.78 -10.15 5.90
C ARG A 41 -1.77 -11.30 5.83
N GLN A 42 -1.18 -11.69 6.96
CA GLN A 42 -0.23 -12.80 7.02
C GLN A 42 -0.91 -14.13 6.64
N GLU A 43 -2.11 -14.39 7.15
CA GLU A 43 -2.89 -15.56 6.74
C GLU A 43 -3.20 -15.57 5.25
N ALA A 44 -3.59 -14.42 4.68
CA ALA A 44 -3.86 -14.31 3.25
C ALA A 44 -2.58 -14.56 2.42
N MET A 45 -1.43 -14.04 2.85
CA MET A 45 -0.14 -14.32 2.22
C MET A 45 0.20 -15.81 2.30
N ALA A 46 -0.03 -16.46 3.44
CA ALA A 46 0.17 -17.90 3.62
C ALA A 46 -0.75 -18.75 2.73
N LYS A 47 -1.99 -18.28 2.49
CA LYS A 47 -2.94 -18.86 1.53
C LYS A 47 -2.57 -18.59 0.06
N GLY A 48 -1.48 -17.87 -0.20
CA GLY A 48 -1.00 -17.56 -1.56
C GLY A 48 -1.70 -16.38 -2.24
N VAL A 49 -2.43 -15.54 -1.48
CA VAL A 49 -3.03 -14.33 -2.04
C VAL A 49 -1.92 -13.37 -2.47
N VAL A 50 -1.87 -13.05 -3.76
CA VAL A 50 -0.90 -12.11 -4.31
C VAL A 50 -1.36 -10.68 -4.04
N PHE A 51 -0.61 -9.97 -3.21
CA PHE A 51 -0.85 -8.57 -2.90
C PHE A 51 -0.26 -7.62 -3.95
N GLY A 52 -0.69 -6.36 -3.88
CA GLY A 52 -0.23 -5.29 -4.77
C GLY A 52 -0.96 -5.23 -6.10
N ARG A 53 -0.50 -4.33 -6.98
CA ARG A 53 -1.13 -4.13 -8.29
C ARG A 53 -0.94 -5.37 -9.17
N LYS A 54 -2.06 -5.95 -9.64
CA LYS A 54 -2.02 -7.03 -10.62
C LYS A 54 -1.19 -6.64 -11.84
N ARG A 55 -0.29 -7.52 -12.27
CA ARG A 55 0.54 -7.32 -13.46
C ARG A 55 -0.38 -7.31 -14.69
N LYS A 56 -0.41 -6.19 -15.42
CA LYS A 56 -1.20 -6.04 -16.66
C LYS A 56 -0.37 -6.24 -17.93
N ILE A 57 0.95 -6.13 -17.84
CA ILE A 57 1.86 -6.11 -18.98
C ILE A 57 2.33 -7.53 -19.28
N ASN A 58 2.25 -7.93 -20.54
CA ASN A 58 2.78 -9.20 -21.00
C ASN A 58 4.32 -9.13 -21.09
N ARG A 59 4.99 -9.62 -20.04
CA ARG A 59 6.46 -9.65 -19.96
C ARG A 59 7.09 -10.60 -20.99
N GLY A 60 6.40 -11.69 -21.35
CA GLY A 60 6.89 -12.64 -22.35
C GLY A 60 7.05 -11.98 -23.72
N ALA A 61 6.09 -11.14 -24.11
CA ALA A 61 6.18 -10.37 -25.35
C ALA A 61 7.39 -9.42 -25.35
N ILE A 62 7.64 -8.70 -24.24
CA ILE A 62 8.80 -7.81 -24.09
C ILE A 62 10.11 -8.59 -24.23
N LEU A 63 10.24 -9.72 -23.53
CA LEU A 63 11.45 -10.53 -23.55
C LEU A 63 11.70 -11.17 -24.92
N ASN A 64 10.64 -11.59 -25.61
CA ASN A 64 10.75 -12.14 -26.97
C ASN A 64 11.22 -11.06 -27.95
N MET A 65 10.64 -9.85 -27.90
CA MET A 65 11.08 -8.72 -28.73
C MET A 65 12.53 -8.33 -28.42
N TRP A 66 12.93 -8.35 -27.15
CA TRP A 66 14.31 -8.09 -26.75
C TRP A 66 15.28 -9.16 -27.28
N LYS A 67 14.92 -10.45 -27.18
CA LYS A 67 15.71 -11.57 -27.74
C LYS A 67 15.84 -11.51 -29.26
N GLN A 68 14.86 -10.92 -29.95
CA GLN A 68 14.92 -10.64 -31.39
C GLN A 68 15.85 -9.47 -31.74
N GLY A 69 16.49 -8.83 -30.75
CA GLY A 69 17.41 -7.70 -30.94
C GLY A 69 16.72 -6.34 -31.06
N LEU A 70 15.41 -6.24 -30.77
CA LEU A 70 14.70 -4.96 -30.81
C LEU A 70 15.09 -4.08 -29.63
N GLY A 71 15.44 -2.81 -29.92
CA GLY A 71 15.80 -1.84 -28.90
C GLY A 71 14.64 -1.46 -27.98
N ALA A 72 14.95 -1.10 -26.72
CA ALA A 72 13.95 -0.79 -25.69
C ALA A 72 13.00 0.37 -26.07
N SER A 73 13.48 1.35 -26.85
CA SER A 73 12.65 2.46 -27.35
C SER A 73 11.60 1.99 -28.36
N HIS A 74 11.93 0.98 -29.18
CA HIS A 74 10.99 0.41 -30.14
C HIS A 74 9.90 -0.38 -29.41
N ILE A 75 10.29 -1.28 -28.49
CA ILE A 75 9.36 -2.07 -27.68
C ILE A 75 8.39 -1.19 -26.89
N SER A 76 8.91 -0.11 -26.29
CA SER A 76 8.12 0.88 -25.56
C SER A 76 7.01 1.51 -26.41
N LYS A 77 7.33 1.92 -27.64
CA LYS A 77 6.35 2.51 -28.58
C LYS A 77 5.33 1.48 -29.05
N THR A 78 5.79 0.30 -29.46
CA THR A 78 4.93 -0.76 -29.99
C THR A 78 3.93 -1.27 -28.95
N MET A 79 4.36 -1.40 -27.69
CA MET A 79 3.51 -1.91 -26.60
C MET A 79 2.82 -0.80 -25.79
N ASN A 80 3.02 0.48 -26.15
CA ASN A 80 2.52 1.65 -25.43
C ASN A 80 2.80 1.60 -23.91
N ILE A 81 4.05 1.31 -23.56
CA ILE A 81 4.53 1.25 -22.16
C ILE A 81 5.75 2.14 -21.98
N ALA A 82 5.96 2.65 -20.77
CA ALA A 82 7.14 3.46 -20.47
C ALA A 82 8.44 2.67 -20.67
N ARG A 83 9.48 3.32 -21.23
CA ARG A 83 10.82 2.73 -21.40
C ARG A 83 11.40 2.18 -20.10
N SER A 84 11.12 2.85 -18.97
CA SER A 84 11.51 2.38 -17.63
C SER A 84 10.92 1.02 -17.29
N THR A 85 9.70 0.73 -17.73
CA THR A 85 9.04 -0.56 -17.51
C THR A 85 9.66 -1.65 -18.37
N VAL A 86 10.05 -1.34 -19.61
CA VAL A 86 10.79 -2.27 -20.48
C VAL A 86 12.11 -2.69 -19.82
N TYR A 87 12.94 -1.73 -19.41
CA TYR A 87 14.20 -2.02 -18.73
C TYR A 87 14.00 -2.76 -17.41
N LYS A 88 12.97 -2.38 -16.61
CA LYS A 88 12.64 -3.09 -15.38
C LYS A 88 12.34 -4.57 -15.64
N VAL A 89 11.58 -4.88 -16.70
CA VAL A 89 11.26 -6.27 -17.05
C VAL A 89 12.51 -7.03 -17.51
N ILE A 90 13.36 -6.41 -18.33
CA ILE A 90 14.62 -7.04 -18.79
C ILE A 90 15.55 -7.31 -17.60
N ASN A 91 15.73 -6.34 -16.71
CA ASN A 91 16.63 -6.46 -15.56
C ASN A 91 16.13 -7.40 -14.46
N GLU A 92 14.80 -7.54 -14.29
CA GLU A 92 14.21 -8.53 -13.37
C GLU A 92 14.25 -9.97 -13.92
N SER A 93 14.53 -10.15 -15.21
CA SER A 93 14.53 -11.47 -15.87
C SER A 93 15.93 -12.04 -16.08
N ASN A 94 16.97 -11.22 -15.90
CA ASN A 94 18.37 -11.64 -15.80
C ASN A 94 18.69 -12.01 -14.35
#